data_AF-A0A5D2NY59-F1
#
_entry.id   AF-A0A5D2NY59-F1
#
_cell.length_a   1.000
_cell.length_b   1.000
_cell.length_c   1.000
_cell.angle_alpha   90.00
_cell.angle_beta   90.00
_cell.angle_gamma   90.00
#
_symmetry.space_group_name_H-M   'P 1'
#
loop_
_entity.id
_entity.type
_entity.pdbx_description
1 polymer ?
#
loop_
_entity_poly.entity_id
_entity_poly.type
_entity_poly.pdbx_seq_one_letter_code
_entity_poly.pdbx_strand_id
1 'polypeptide(L)'
;MIAWRNRHRRIILEIDSMKVVSMLETWKYMNKEWEVIIQHTYRKGNKLVDSLASMAYDQPLQCFVFYSPPDTICNLLNADANGVVTPRLMVG
;
A
#
# COMPACT_ATOMS: atom_id res chain seq x y z
N MET A 1 -0.44 -7.70 12.14
CA MET A 1 -1.51 -7.97 13.14
C MET A 1 -1.27 -7.23 14.48
N ILE A 2 -0.78 -5.98 14.44
CA ILE A 2 -0.51 -5.15 15.64
C ILE A 2 -1.72 -4.26 15.95
N ALA A 3 -2.32 -3.66 14.92
CA ALA A 3 -3.50 -2.80 15.07
C ALA A 3 -4.70 -3.52 15.72
N TRP A 4 -4.93 -4.78 15.34
CA TRP A 4 -5.98 -5.64 15.93
C TRP A 4 -5.76 -5.87 17.43
N ARG A 5 -4.52 -6.17 17.84
CA ARG A 5 -4.16 -6.38 19.25
C ARG A 5 -4.34 -5.12 20.09
N ASN A 6 -4.14 -3.95 19.48
CA ASN A 6 -4.32 -2.65 20.12
C ASN A 6 -5.76 -2.12 20.07
N ARG A 7 -6.75 -2.95 19.69
CA ARG A 7 -8.18 -2.58 19.60
C ARG A 7 -8.49 -1.40 18.67
N HIS A 8 -7.62 -1.08 17.72
CA HIS A 8 -7.98 -0.14 16.66
C HIS A 8 -9.07 -0.80 15.80
N ARG A 9 -10.21 -0.11 15.66
CA ARG A 9 -11.36 -0.55 14.85
C ARG A 9 -11.55 0.26 13.59
N ARG A 10 -10.73 1.30 13.40
CA ARG A 10 -10.73 2.16 12.23
C ARG A 10 -9.45 1.92 11.43
N ILE A 11 -9.59 1.73 10.12
CA ILE A 11 -8.47 1.58 9.19
C ILE A 11 -8.72 2.42 7.94
N ILE A 12 -7.65 2.95 7.38
CA ILE A 12 -7.65 3.57 6.06
C ILE A 12 -6.91 2.63 5.12
N LEU A 13 -7.52 2.31 3.98
CA LEU A 13 -6.95 1.46 2.95
C LEU A 13 -6.74 2.31 1.70
N GLU A 14 -5.47 2.61 1.41
CA GLU A 14 -5.06 3.27 0.17
C GLU A 14 -4.81 2.22 -0.91
N ILE A 15 -5.51 2.35 -2.04
CA ILE A 15 -5.53 1.33 -3.10
C ILE A 15 -5.43 1.98 -4.46
N ASP A 16 -4.57 1.45 -5.33
CA ASP A 16 -4.35 1.95 -6.69
C ASP A 16 -5.12 1.21 -7.79
N SER A 17 -5.84 0.15 -7.43
CA SER A 17 -6.73 -0.59 -8.32
C SER A 17 -8.19 -0.22 -8.08
N MET A 18 -8.79 0.53 -9.01
CA MET A 18 -10.22 0.88 -8.99
C MET A 18 -11.14 -0.35 -8.90
N LYS A 19 -10.73 -1.49 -9.49
CA LYS A 19 -11.50 -2.74 -9.39
C LYS A 19 -11.53 -3.25 -7.94
N VAL A 20 -10.40 -3.19 -7.24
CA VAL A 20 -10.30 -3.62 -5.84
C VAL A 20 -11.05 -2.65 -4.93
N VAL A 21 -10.97 -1.34 -5.19
CA VAL A 21 -11.77 -0.33 -4.49
C VAL A 21 -13.27 -0.64 -4.56
N SER A 22 -13.80 -0.88 -5.76
CA SER A 22 -15.22 -1.22 -5.96
C SER A 22 -15.65 -2.49 -5.22
N MET A 23 -14.82 -3.53 -5.30
CA MET A 23 -15.07 -4.80 -4.60
C MET A 23 -15.08 -4.62 -3.08
N LEU A 24 -14.11 -3.87 -2.53
CA LEU A 24 -13.99 -3.68 -1.09
C LEU A 24 -15.04 -2.73 -0.51
N GLU A 25 -15.47 -1.72 -1.26
CA GLU A 25 -16.61 -0.88 -0.84
C GLU A 25 -17.87 -1.75 -0.68
N THR A 26 -18.13 -2.65 -1.63
CA THR A 26 -19.23 -3.61 -1.53
C THR A 26 -19.11 -4.48 -0.27
N TRP A 27 -17.91 -5.01 0.01
CA TRP A 27 -17.67 -5.85 1.19
C TRP A 27 -17.80 -5.07 2.51
N LYS A 28 -17.30 -3.84 2.57
CA LYS A 28 -17.37 -2.96 3.74
C LYS A 28 -18.81 -2.72 4.18
N TYR A 29 -19.74 -2.55 3.24
CA TYR A 29 -21.17 -2.42 3.59
C TYR A 29 -21.76 -3.71 4.17
N MET A 30 -21.22 -4.88 3.81
CA MET A 30 -21.65 -6.16 4.36
C MET A 30 -21.03 -6.45 5.73
N ASN A 31 -19.84 -5.93 6.03
CA ASN A 31 -19.11 -6.24 7.26
C ASN A 31 -19.04 -5.03 8.21
N LYS A 32 -19.82 -5.04 9.30
CA LYS A 32 -20.02 -3.90 10.21
C LYS A 32 -19.07 -3.85 11.42
N GLU A 33 -18.11 -4.76 11.49
CA GLU A 33 -17.21 -4.85 12.66
C GLU A 33 -16.09 -3.80 12.66
N TRP A 34 -15.82 -3.16 11.52
CA TRP A 34 -14.72 -2.22 11.31
C TRP A 34 -15.20 -0.95 10.63
N GLU A 35 -14.69 0.20 11.07
CA GLU A 35 -14.78 1.45 10.33
C GLU A 35 -13.66 1.47 9.28
N VAL A 36 -13.97 0.94 8.09
CA VAL A 36 -13.02 0.90 6.98
C VAL A 36 -13.20 2.14 6.10
N ILE A 37 -12.15 2.89 5.83
CA ILE A 37 -12.15 4.00 4.89
C ILE A 37 -11.32 3.58 3.68
N ILE A 38 -11.94 3.48 2.51
CA ILE A 38 -11.24 3.12 1.29
C ILE A 38 -10.93 4.40 0.53
N GLN A 39 -9.66 4.59 0.20
CA GLN A 39 -9.19 5.74 -0.55
C GLN A 39 -8.48 5.24 -1.80
N HIS A 40 -8.96 5.67 -2.95
CA HIS A 40 -8.21 5.44 -4.18
C HIS A 40 -7.00 6.37 -4.22
N THR A 41 -5.81 5.82 -4.37
CA THR A 41 -4.57 6.56 -4.61
C THR A 41 -4.05 6.26 -6.00
N TYR A 42 -3.44 7.23 -6.68
CA TYR A 42 -2.80 6.91 -7.95
C TYR A 42 -1.60 5.99 -7.71
N ARG A 43 -1.27 5.12 -8.67
CA ARG A 43 -0.10 4.20 -8.59
C ARG A 43 1.22 4.90 -8.20
N LYS A 44 1.34 6.20 -8.49
CA LYS A 44 2.48 7.01 -8.06
C LYS A 44 2.55 7.19 -6.53
N GLY A 45 1.42 7.36 -5.85
CA GLY A 45 1.32 7.41 -4.39
C GLY A 45 1.51 6.04 -3.75
N ASN A 46 1.31 4.94 -4.49
CA ASN A 46 1.49 3.57 -4.00
C ASN A 46 2.86 2.94 -4.33
N LYS A 47 3.85 3.75 -4.71
CA LYS A 47 5.17 3.28 -5.20
C LYS A 47 5.93 2.41 -4.20
N LEU A 48 5.82 2.71 -2.91
CA LEU A 48 6.44 1.94 -1.85
C LEU A 48 5.89 0.50 -1.84
N VAL A 49 4.57 0.36 -1.95
CA VAL A 49 3.90 -0.96 -2.00
C VAL A 49 4.22 -1.70 -3.29
N ASP A 50 4.23 -1.03 -4.45
CA ASP A 50 4.61 -1.62 -5.75
C ASP A 50 6.05 -2.17 -5.72
N SER A 51 6.96 -1.45 -5.05
CA SER A 51 8.37 -1.87 -4.89
C SER A 51 8.50 -3.04 -3.91
N LEU A 52 7.78 -3.03 -2.79
CA LEU A 52 7.72 -4.16 -1.86
C LEU A 52 7.14 -5.41 -2.51
N ALA A 53 6.06 -5.26 -3.28
CA ALA A 53 5.42 -6.36 -4.00
C ALA A 53 6.36 -6.95 -5.06
N SER A 54 7.08 -6.09 -5.80
CA SER A 54 8.07 -6.51 -6.78
C SER A 54 9.23 -7.27 -6.14
N MET A 55 9.72 -6.82 -4.97
CA MET A 55 10.74 -7.56 -4.23
C MET A 55 10.25 -8.92 -3.71
N ALA A 56 8.96 -9.05 -3.43
CA ALA A 56 8.35 -10.30 -2.98
C ALA A 56 8.00 -11.27 -4.12
N TYR A 57 7.84 -10.77 -5.35
CA TYR A 57 7.34 -11.55 -6.50
C TYR A 57 8.19 -12.79 -6.81
N ASP A 58 9.52 -12.65 -6.75
CA ASP A 58 10.46 -13.73 -7.05
C ASP A 58 10.84 -14.56 -5.80
N GLN A 59 10.23 -14.28 -4.65
CA GLN A 59 10.55 -14.95 -3.40
C GLN A 59 9.60 -16.13 -3.14
N PRO A 60 10.05 -17.18 -2.42
CA PRO A 60 9.17 -18.23 -1.92
C PRO A 60 8.00 -17.63 -1.11
N LEU A 61 6.86 -18.32 -1.10
CA LEU A 61 5.70 -17.99 -0.27
C LEU A 61 6.03 -18.17 1.22
N GLN A 62 6.79 -17.25 1.79
CA GLN A 62 7.20 -17.22 3.18
C GLN A 62 7.11 -15.80 3.74
N CYS A 63 7.04 -15.69 5.07
CA CYS A 63 7.05 -14.40 5.74
C CYS A 63 8.48 -13.87 5.81
N PHE A 64 8.73 -12.73 5.15
CA PHE A 64 9.99 -12.00 5.27
C PHE A 64 9.81 -10.79 6.17
N VAL A 65 10.72 -10.64 7.13
CA VAL A 65 10.78 -9.47 8.00
C VAL A 65 12.11 -8.79 7.78
N PHE A 66 12.05 -7.54 7.33
CA PHE A 66 13.21 -6.67 7.23
C PHE A 66 13.34 -5.86 8.52
N TYR A 67 14.47 -6.00 9.23
CA TYR A 67 14.76 -5.21 10.44
C TYR A 67 15.21 -3.78 10.12
N SER A 68 15.61 -3.53 8.88
CA SER A 68 15.90 -2.22 8.31
C SER A 68 15.35 -2.15 6.88
N PRO A 69 14.91 -0.98 6.38
CA PRO A 69 14.40 -0.88 5.01
C PRO A 69 15.51 -1.22 3.99
N PRO A 70 15.23 -1.99 2.93
CA PRO A 70 16.17 -2.17 1.82
C PRO A 70 16.54 -0.84 1.17
N ASP A 71 17.71 -0.74 0.55
CA ASP A 71 18.21 0.50 -0.08
C ASP A 71 17.19 1.11 -1.07
N THR A 72 16.52 0.26 -1.85
CA THR A 72 15.45 0.68 -2.78
C THR A 72 14.31 1.40 -2.06
N ILE A 73 13.94 0.94 -0.85
CA ILE A 73 12.91 1.56 -0.02
C ILE A 73 13.45 2.82 0.65
N CYS A 74 14.68 2.82 1.16
CA CYS A 74 15.34 4.02 1.68
C CYS A 74 15.37 5.16 0.65
N ASN A 75 15.70 4.84 -0.60
CA ASN A 75 15.71 5.82 -1.69
C ASN A 75 14.31 6.39 -1.97
N LEU A 76 13.26 5.55 -1.92
CA LEU A 76 11.89 6.01 -2.09
C LEU A 76 11.45 6.93 -0.93
N LEU A 77 11.76 6.56 0.30
CA LEU A 77 11.45 7.37 1.49
C LEU A 77 12.19 8.71 1.45
N ASN A 78 13.46 8.72 1.07
CA ASN A 78 14.24 9.94 0.92
C ASN A 78 13.73 10.82 -0.23
N ALA A 79 13.31 10.22 -1.35
CA ALA A 79 12.71 10.96 -2.46
C ALA A 79 11.39 11.61 -2.04
N ASP A 80 10.55 10.90 -1.28
CA ASP A 80 9.27 11.39 -0.78
C ASP A 80 9.46 12.52 0.25
N ALA A 81 10.38 12.33 1.21
CA ALA A 81 10.72 13.35 2.20
C ALA A 81 11.25 14.66 1.58
N ASN A 82 11.95 14.56 0.44
CA ASN A 82 12.44 15.70 -0.31
C ASN A 82 11.43 16.25 -1.35
N GLY A 83 10.20 15.71 -1.39
CA GLY A 83 9.14 16.16 -2.31
C GLY A 83 9.44 15.86 -3.78
N VAL A 84 10.28 14.86 -4.08
CA VAL A 84 10.71 14.54 -5.45
C VAL A 84 9.56 13.93 -6.23
N VAL A 85 9.04 14.72 -7.17
CA VAL A 85 7.99 14.31 -8.11
C VAL A 85 8.63 13.51 -9.24
N THR A 86 8.54 12.18 -9.25
CA THR A 86 8.97 11.39 -10.42
C THR A 86 7.93 11.48 -11.54
N PRO A 87 8.20 12.13 -12.69
CA PRO A 87 7.32 12.11 -13.85
C PRO A 87 7.41 10.73 -14.50
N ARG A 88 6.29 10.20 -15.04
CA ARG A 88 6.36 9.12 -16.03
C ARG A 88 6.03 9.75 -17.38
N LEU A 89 6.92 9.56 -18.36
CA LEU A 89 6.59 9.81 -19.75
C LEU A 89 5.48 8.80 -20.13
N MET A 90 4.28 9.29 -20.39
CA MET A 90 3.27 8.48 -21.07
C MET A 90 3.47 8.70 -22.56
N VAL A 91 4.01 7.70 -23.24
CA VAL A 91 3.96 7.65 -24.71
C VAL A 91 2.61 7.03 -25.05
N GLY A 92 1.74 7.82 -25.69
CA GLY A 92 0.45 7.39 -26.20
C GLY A 92 0.56 6.60 -27.50
#